data_AF-Q9NPC4-F1
#
_entry.id   AF-Q9NPC4-F1
#
_cell.length_a   1.000
_cell.length_b   1.000
_cell.length_c   1.000
_cell.angle_alpha   90.00
_cell.angle_beta   90.00
_cell.angle_gamma   90.00
#
_symmetry.space_group_name_H-M   'P 1'
#
loop_
_entity.id
_entity.type
_entity.pdbx_description
1 polymer ?
#
loop_
_entity_poly.entity_id
_entity_poly.type
_entity_poly.pdbx_seq_one_letter_code
_entity_poly.pdbx_strand_id
1 'polypeptide(L)'
;MSKPPDLLLRLLRGAPRQRVCTLFIIGFKFTFFVSIMIYWHVVGEPKEKGQLYNLPAEIPCPTLTPPTPPSHGPTPGNIFFLETSDRTNPNFLFMCSVESAARTHPESHVLVLMKGLPGGNASLPRHLGISLLSCFPNVQMLPLDLRELFRDTPLADWYAAVQGRWEPYLLPVLSDASRIALMWKFGGIYLDTDFIVLKNLRNLTNVLGTQSRYVLNGAFLAFERRHEFMALCMRDFVDHYNGWIWGHQGPQLLTRVFKKWCSIRSLAESRACRGVTTLPPEAFYPIPWQDWKKYFEDINPEELPRLLSATYAVHVWNKKSQGTRFEATSRALLAQLHARYCPTTHEAMKMYL
;
A
#
# COMPACT_ATOMS: atom_id res chain seq x y z
N MET A 1 -68.32 31.41 -9.09
CA MET A 1 -67.10 30.59 -9.18
C MET A 1 -65.91 31.52 -9.41
N SER A 2 -65.21 31.87 -8.34
CA SER A 2 -64.03 32.74 -8.36
C SER A 2 -62.82 31.94 -8.86
N LYS A 3 -62.21 32.39 -9.97
CA LYS A 3 -60.93 31.85 -10.47
C LYS A 3 -59.84 32.03 -9.40
N PRO A 4 -59.02 31.02 -9.12
CA PRO A 4 -57.87 31.19 -8.23
C PRO A 4 -56.81 32.06 -8.93
N PRO A 5 -56.24 33.06 -8.25
CA PRO A 5 -55.25 33.95 -8.86
C PRO A 5 -53.85 33.31 -8.81
N ASP A 6 -53.27 33.13 -9.99
CA ASP A 6 -51.90 33.53 -10.39
C ASP A 6 -50.69 33.25 -9.46
N LEU A 7 -50.77 32.30 -8.53
CA LEU A 7 -49.62 31.93 -7.68
C LEU A 7 -48.60 31.05 -8.44
N LEU A 8 -49.07 30.20 -9.35
CA LEU A 8 -48.23 29.27 -10.12
C LEU A 8 -47.36 29.97 -11.17
N LEU A 9 -47.83 31.07 -11.77
CA LEU A 9 -47.06 31.85 -12.75
C LEU A 9 -45.96 32.69 -12.09
N ARG A 10 -46.09 33.06 -10.82
CA ARG A 10 -45.01 33.72 -10.06
C ARG A 10 -43.87 32.77 -9.70
N LEU A 11 -44.15 31.49 -9.44
CA LEU A 11 -43.11 30.48 -9.15
C LEU A 11 -42.25 30.15 -10.37
N LEU A 12 -42.78 30.32 -11.59
CA LEU A 12 -42.01 30.12 -12.83
C LEU A 12 -41.15 31.33 -13.24
N ARG A 13 -41.34 32.50 -12.61
CA ARG A 13 -40.58 33.73 -12.93
C ARG A 13 -39.31 33.93 -12.09
N GLY A 14 -39.12 33.18 -11.01
CA GLY A 14 -37.85 33.17 -10.26
C GLY A 14 -36.95 32.03 -10.76
N ALA A 15 -35.74 32.22 -11.26
CA ALA A 15 -35.06 33.41 -11.75
C ALA A 15 -34.15 32.89 -12.89
N PRO A 16 -34.14 33.51 -14.08
CA PRO A 16 -33.30 33.09 -15.20
C PRO A 16 -31.84 32.85 -14.79
N ARG A 17 -31.36 33.66 -13.84
CA ARG A 17 -30.01 33.61 -13.26
C ARG A 17 -29.65 32.25 -12.64
N GLN A 18 -30.58 31.57 -11.96
CA GLN A 18 -30.28 30.29 -11.30
C GLN A 18 -30.14 29.16 -12.31
N ARG A 19 -31.00 29.12 -13.34
CA ARG A 19 -30.86 28.18 -14.47
C ARG A 19 -29.55 28.41 -15.22
N VAL A 20 -29.20 29.68 -15.46
CA VAL A 20 -27.94 30.06 -16.10
C VAL A 20 -26.74 29.60 -15.26
N CYS A 21 -26.72 29.84 -13.94
CA CYS A 21 -25.66 29.35 -13.06
C CYS A 21 -25.52 27.82 -13.06
N THR A 22 -26.64 27.08 -12.99
CA THR A 22 -26.60 25.61 -13.05
C THR A 22 -26.05 25.12 -14.39
N LEU A 23 -26.47 25.72 -15.51
CA LEU A 23 -25.95 25.39 -16.84
C LEU A 23 -24.46 25.71 -16.97
N PHE A 24 -23.99 26.83 -16.39
CA PHE A 24 -22.56 27.16 -16.34
C PHE A 24 -21.74 26.14 -15.54
N ILE A 25 -22.24 25.69 -14.39
CA ILE A 25 -21.56 24.67 -13.56
C ILE A 25 -21.49 23.33 -14.30
N ILE A 26 -22.59 22.90 -14.93
CA ILE A 26 -22.63 21.68 -15.73
C ILE A 26 -21.67 21.80 -16.92
N GLY A 27 -21.70 22.92 -17.64
CA GLY A 27 -20.81 23.20 -18.76
C GLY A 27 -19.35 23.17 -18.36
N PHE A 28 -18.98 23.80 -17.23
CA PHE A 28 -17.61 23.80 -16.70
C PHE A 28 -17.15 22.40 -16.28
N LYS A 29 -18.03 21.61 -15.64
CA LYS A 29 -17.72 20.22 -15.27
C LYS A 29 -17.52 19.35 -16.51
N PHE A 30 -18.36 19.54 -17.54
CA PHE A 30 -18.25 18.81 -18.79
C PHE A 30 -16.98 19.18 -19.56
N THR A 31 -16.66 20.46 -19.70
CA THR A 31 -15.42 20.90 -20.37
C THR A 31 -14.19 20.45 -19.61
N PHE A 32 -14.19 20.48 -18.27
CA PHE A 32 -13.09 19.94 -17.47
C PHE A 32 -12.90 18.43 -17.69
N PHE A 33 -13.99 17.65 -17.73
CA PHE A 33 -13.94 16.22 -18.01
C PHE A 33 -13.44 15.92 -19.43
N VAL A 34 -13.90 16.68 -20.43
CA VAL A 34 -13.43 16.57 -21.83
C VAL A 34 -11.95 16.95 -21.94
N SER A 35 -11.50 18.01 -21.29
CA SER A 35 -10.09 18.41 -21.28
C SER A 35 -9.20 17.35 -20.63
N ILE A 36 -9.67 16.69 -19.56
CA ILE A 36 -9.00 15.52 -19.00
C ILE A 36 -8.97 14.40 -20.06
N MET A 37 -10.11 13.99 -20.61
CA MET A 37 -10.14 12.92 -21.63
C MET A 37 -9.19 13.21 -22.80
N ILE A 38 -9.18 14.44 -23.35
CA ILE A 38 -8.25 14.87 -24.40
C ILE A 38 -6.80 14.81 -23.90
N TYR A 39 -6.50 15.30 -22.70
CA TYR A 39 -5.16 15.20 -22.12
C TYR A 39 -4.70 13.75 -22.04
N TRP A 40 -5.54 12.83 -21.54
CA TRP A 40 -5.24 11.40 -21.50
C TRP A 40 -5.12 10.77 -22.90
N HIS A 41 -5.89 11.26 -23.87
CA HIS A 41 -5.84 10.78 -25.25
C HIS A 41 -4.61 11.27 -26.03
N VAL A 42 -4.13 12.48 -25.72
CA VAL A 42 -2.95 13.14 -26.35
C VAL A 42 -1.66 12.69 -25.67
N VAL A 43 -1.61 12.68 -24.34
CA VAL A 43 -0.44 12.26 -23.56
C VAL A 43 -0.32 10.73 -23.54
N GLY A 44 -1.44 10.01 -23.72
CA GLY A 44 -1.52 8.58 -23.45
C GLY A 44 -1.44 8.28 -21.96
N GLU A 45 -1.76 7.05 -21.56
CA GLU A 45 -1.29 6.56 -20.26
C GLU A 45 0.23 6.76 -20.15
N PRO A 46 0.80 6.97 -18.95
CA PRO A 46 2.24 6.95 -18.77
C PRO A 46 2.75 5.58 -19.22
N LYS A 47 3.12 5.47 -20.49
CA LYS A 47 3.79 4.32 -21.04
C LYS A 47 5.16 4.31 -20.36
N GLU A 48 5.42 3.30 -19.53
CA GLU A 48 6.76 2.89 -19.13
C GLU A 48 7.54 2.52 -20.40
N LYS A 49 7.95 3.51 -21.18
CA LYS A 49 8.92 3.39 -22.26
C LYS A 49 10.26 3.89 -21.73
N GLY A 50 10.74 3.24 -20.68
CA GLY A 50 12.18 3.08 -20.55
C GLY A 50 12.57 1.91 -21.43
N GLN A 51 13.60 2.05 -22.27
CA GLN A 51 14.35 0.89 -22.75
C GLN A 51 14.94 0.20 -21.52
N LEU A 52 14.15 -0.62 -20.84
CA LEU A 52 14.71 -1.65 -19.98
C LEU A 52 15.42 -2.60 -20.94
N TYR A 53 16.72 -2.80 -20.73
CA TYR A 53 17.39 -3.98 -21.27
C TYR A 53 16.50 -5.20 -21.00
N ASN A 54 16.48 -6.18 -21.91
CA ASN A 54 15.79 -7.44 -21.68
C ASN A 54 16.34 -8.05 -20.38
N LEU A 55 15.62 -7.86 -19.27
CA LEU A 55 16.01 -8.41 -17.99
C LEU A 55 16.02 -9.92 -18.13
N PRO A 56 17.07 -10.61 -17.68
CA PRO A 56 17.10 -12.06 -17.77
C PRO A 56 15.95 -12.64 -16.94
N ALA A 57 15.25 -13.61 -17.51
CA ALA A 57 14.10 -14.21 -16.84
C ALA A 57 14.52 -15.17 -15.72
N GLU A 58 15.70 -15.78 -15.83
CA GLU A 58 16.30 -16.71 -14.87
C GLU A 58 17.77 -16.34 -14.64
N ILE A 59 18.20 -16.36 -13.37
CA ILE A 59 19.60 -16.18 -12.97
C ILE A 59 19.89 -17.25 -11.89
N PRO A 60 21.09 -17.85 -11.86
CA PRO A 60 21.53 -18.66 -10.75
C PRO A 60 21.42 -17.91 -9.42
N CYS A 61 21.03 -18.60 -8.35
CA CYS A 61 20.99 -17.98 -7.04
C CYS A 61 22.39 -17.51 -6.62
N PRO A 62 22.55 -16.24 -6.22
CA PRO A 62 23.83 -15.78 -5.68
C PRO A 62 24.14 -16.55 -4.39
N THR A 63 25.43 -16.67 -4.06
CA THR A 63 25.84 -17.24 -2.77
C THR A 63 25.29 -16.36 -1.65
N LEU A 64 24.20 -16.80 -1.02
CA LEU A 64 23.61 -16.09 0.11
C LEU A 64 24.50 -16.30 1.34
N THR A 65 24.75 -15.23 2.09
CA THR A 65 25.35 -15.33 3.42
C THR A 65 24.50 -16.29 4.27
N PRO A 66 25.10 -17.29 4.94
CA PRO A 66 24.35 -18.19 5.81
C PRO A 66 23.53 -17.40 6.84
N PRO A 67 22.29 -17.79 7.13
CA PRO A 67 21.52 -17.16 8.19
C PRO A 67 22.28 -17.27 9.52
N THR A 68 22.27 -16.20 10.30
CA THR A 68 22.72 -16.21 11.69
C THR A 68 21.92 -17.28 12.46
N PRO A 69 22.54 -18.06 13.37
CA PRO A 69 21.84 -19.11 14.11
C PRO A 69 20.57 -18.61 14.82
N PRO A 70 19.56 -19.48 14.96
CA PRO A 70 18.25 -19.09 15.49
C PRO A 70 18.39 -18.46 16.87
N SER A 71 17.80 -17.28 17.02
CA SER A 71 17.63 -16.63 18.31
C SER A 71 16.45 -17.29 19.06
N HIS A 72 16.65 -17.61 20.34
CA HIS A 72 15.56 -17.98 21.24
C HIS A 72 14.59 -16.80 21.38
N GLY A 73 13.48 -16.83 20.64
CA GLY A 73 12.47 -15.78 20.62
C GLY A 73 11.06 -16.35 20.43
N PRO A 74 10.03 -15.49 20.43
CA PRO A 74 8.66 -15.91 20.15
C PRO A 74 8.56 -16.59 18.78
N THR A 75 7.56 -17.47 18.63
CA THR A 75 7.29 -18.26 17.41
C THR A 75 7.38 -17.37 16.16
N PRO A 76 8.09 -17.78 15.09
CA PRO A 76 8.27 -16.94 13.93
C PRO A 76 6.93 -16.60 13.27
N GLY A 77 6.49 -15.35 13.42
CA GLY A 77 5.31 -14.84 12.73
C GLY A 77 5.57 -14.72 11.23
N ASN A 78 4.52 -14.93 10.43
CA ASN A 78 4.56 -14.72 8.98
C ASN A 78 4.60 -13.22 8.66
N ILE A 79 5.36 -12.87 7.61
CA ILE A 79 5.40 -11.53 7.02
C ILE A 79 4.74 -11.63 5.64
N PHE A 80 3.83 -10.72 5.34
CA PHE A 80 3.04 -10.75 4.12
C PHE A 80 3.24 -9.50 3.28
N PHE A 81 3.32 -9.71 1.97
CA PHE A 81 3.24 -8.69 0.93
C PHE A 81 2.08 -9.02 -0.02
N LEU A 82 1.37 -8.01 -0.52
CA LEU A 82 0.24 -8.17 -1.44
C LEU A 82 0.46 -7.38 -2.74
N GLU A 83 0.31 -8.07 -3.88
CA GLU A 83 0.11 -7.44 -5.20
C GLU A 83 -1.31 -7.76 -5.68
N THR A 84 -2.20 -6.77 -5.62
CA THR A 84 -3.61 -6.94 -5.96
C THR A 84 -3.93 -6.64 -7.43
N SER A 85 -2.95 -6.22 -8.22
CA SER A 85 -3.08 -6.13 -9.68
C SER A 85 -2.70 -7.46 -10.36
N ASP A 86 -2.84 -7.51 -11.68
CA ASP A 86 -2.44 -8.66 -12.49
C ASP A 86 -0.94 -8.70 -12.80
N ARG A 87 -0.14 -7.79 -12.22
CA ARG A 87 1.31 -7.75 -12.43
C ARG A 87 1.98 -8.97 -11.81
N THR A 88 2.93 -9.53 -12.56
CA THR A 88 3.79 -10.66 -12.15
C THR A 88 5.27 -10.32 -12.28
N ASN A 89 5.59 -9.04 -12.49
CA ASN A 89 6.92 -8.50 -12.68
C ASN A 89 7.28 -7.50 -11.56
N PRO A 90 7.72 -7.97 -10.39
CA PRO A 90 8.18 -7.10 -9.31
C PRO A 90 9.25 -6.13 -9.81
N ASN A 91 9.06 -4.84 -9.56
CA ASN A 91 10.10 -3.84 -9.80
C ASN A 91 11.18 -3.90 -8.71
N PHE A 92 12.28 -3.16 -8.88
CA PHE A 92 13.38 -3.20 -7.92
C PHE A 92 13.00 -2.75 -6.50
N LEU A 93 12.06 -1.81 -6.36
CA LEU A 93 11.58 -1.40 -5.03
C LEU A 93 10.79 -2.52 -4.34
N PHE A 94 9.93 -3.23 -5.08
CA PHE A 94 9.23 -4.41 -4.60
C PHE A 94 10.23 -5.49 -4.19
N MET A 95 11.19 -5.80 -5.06
CA MET A 95 12.24 -6.79 -4.78
C MET A 95 13.00 -6.45 -3.51
N CYS A 96 13.41 -5.18 -3.37
CA CYS A 96 14.09 -4.70 -2.18
C CYS A 96 13.23 -4.82 -0.91
N SER A 97 11.93 -4.59 -1.04
CA SER A 97 10.98 -4.71 0.07
C SER A 97 10.92 -6.13 0.61
N VAL A 98 10.78 -7.11 -0.28
CA VAL A 98 10.77 -8.54 0.09
C VAL A 98 12.14 -8.99 0.60
N GLU A 99 13.22 -8.64 -0.09
CA GLU A 99 14.59 -9.02 0.29
C GLU A 99 14.96 -8.48 1.68
N SER A 100 14.70 -7.19 1.95
CA SER A 100 15.02 -6.58 3.23
C SER A 100 14.25 -7.25 4.39
N ALA A 101 12.98 -7.60 4.16
CA ALA A 101 12.19 -8.38 5.13
C ALA A 101 12.77 -9.79 5.34
N ALA A 102 13.12 -10.50 4.26
CA ALA A 102 13.66 -11.86 4.30
C ALA A 102 14.99 -11.92 5.04
N ARG A 103 15.91 -10.98 4.78
CA ARG A 103 17.21 -10.89 5.46
C ARG A 103 17.08 -10.52 6.93
N THR A 104 16.15 -9.65 7.27
CA THR A 104 15.92 -9.22 8.67
C THR A 104 15.25 -10.32 9.50
N HIS A 105 14.58 -11.27 8.85
CA HIS A 105 13.79 -12.31 9.51
C HIS A 105 14.05 -13.71 8.94
N PRO A 106 15.28 -14.26 9.08
CA PRO A 106 15.65 -15.56 8.50
C PRO A 106 14.73 -16.71 8.95
N GLU A 107 14.27 -16.69 10.20
CA GLU A 107 13.37 -17.74 10.73
C GLU A 107 11.88 -17.56 10.37
N SER A 108 11.48 -16.44 9.75
CA SER A 108 10.07 -16.16 9.45
C SER A 108 9.79 -16.44 7.99
N HIS A 109 8.62 -16.97 7.69
CA HIS A 109 8.15 -17.03 6.31
C HIS A 109 7.75 -15.64 5.80
N VAL A 110 8.33 -15.25 4.67
CA VAL A 110 7.96 -14.06 3.90
C VAL A 110 7.10 -14.51 2.73
N LEU A 111 5.80 -14.28 2.84
CA LEU A 111 4.79 -14.73 1.89
C LEU A 111 4.41 -13.57 0.97
N VAL A 112 4.73 -13.72 -0.32
CA VAL A 112 4.41 -12.73 -1.35
C VAL A 112 3.20 -13.24 -2.13
N LEU A 113 2.04 -12.66 -1.84
CA LEU A 113 0.76 -13.04 -2.41
C LEU A 113 0.43 -12.12 -3.60
N MET A 114 0.33 -12.68 -4.81
CA MET A 114 0.12 -11.90 -6.02
C MET A 114 -1.09 -12.41 -6.80
N LYS A 115 -2.02 -11.51 -7.15
CA LYS A 115 -3.26 -11.88 -7.86
C LYS A 115 -2.97 -12.39 -9.27
N GLY A 116 -1.97 -11.84 -9.95
CA GLY A 116 -1.59 -12.25 -11.30
C GLY A 116 -0.91 -13.63 -11.39
N LEU A 117 -0.49 -14.24 -10.27
CA LEU A 117 0.12 -15.56 -10.31
C LEU A 117 -0.93 -16.65 -10.56
N PRO A 118 -0.60 -17.68 -11.37
CA PRO A 118 -1.54 -18.77 -11.63
C PRO A 118 -1.75 -19.62 -10.37
N GLY A 119 -2.98 -20.07 -10.17
CA GLY A 119 -3.32 -21.02 -9.10
C GLY A 119 -2.90 -22.46 -9.45
N GLY A 120 -2.95 -23.34 -8.44
CA GLY A 120 -2.66 -24.77 -8.60
C GLY A 120 -1.17 -25.08 -8.78
N ASN A 121 -0.85 -26.11 -9.57
CA ASN A 121 0.52 -26.59 -9.80
C ASN A 121 1.21 -25.90 -10.99
N ALA A 122 0.70 -24.75 -11.44
CA ALA A 122 1.31 -24.00 -12.53
C ALA A 122 2.68 -23.44 -12.10
N SER A 123 3.64 -23.46 -13.03
CA SER A 123 4.95 -22.87 -12.78
C SER A 123 4.85 -21.35 -12.62
N LEU A 124 5.67 -20.78 -11.75
CA LEU A 124 5.78 -19.34 -11.62
C LEU A 124 6.22 -18.69 -12.96
N PRO A 125 5.71 -17.49 -13.30
CA PRO A 125 6.18 -16.74 -14.45
C PRO A 125 7.69 -16.49 -14.37
N ARG A 126 8.36 -16.64 -15.52
CA ARG A 126 9.81 -16.40 -15.61
C ARG A 126 10.06 -14.89 -15.66
N HIS A 127 10.50 -14.32 -14.54
CA HIS A 127 10.84 -12.92 -14.42
C HIS A 127 11.97 -12.74 -13.39
N LEU A 128 12.91 -11.84 -13.67
CA LEU A 128 14.07 -11.55 -12.82
C LEU A 128 13.72 -11.46 -11.33
N GLY A 129 12.72 -10.64 -11.00
CA GLY A 129 12.29 -10.42 -9.62
C GLY A 129 11.77 -11.69 -8.94
N ILE A 130 10.97 -12.51 -9.62
CA ILE A 130 10.46 -13.77 -9.06
C ILE A 130 11.62 -14.75 -8.85
N SER A 131 12.49 -14.89 -9.86
CA SER A 131 13.63 -15.79 -9.84
C SER A 131 14.60 -15.45 -8.70
N LEU A 132 14.96 -14.18 -8.53
CA LEU A 132 15.85 -13.73 -7.45
C LEU A 132 15.21 -13.84 -6.07
N LEU A 133 13.93 -13.49 -5.93
CA LEU A 133 13.24 -13.60 -4.64
C LEU A 133 13.06 -15.06 -4.20
N SER A 134 12.85 -15.97 -5.16
CA SER A 134 12.73 -17.41 -4.89
C SER A 134 14.05 -18.06 -4.44
N CYS A 135 15.18 -17.36 -4.57
CA CYS A 135 16.46 -17.82 -4.04
C CYS A 135 16.57 -17.70 -2.51
N PHE A 136 15.74 -16.87 -1.88
CA PHE A 136 15.72 -16.74 -0.42
C PHE A 136 14.93 -17.92 0.18
N PRO A 137 15.52 -18.73 1.07
CA PRO A 137 14.90 -19.96 1.56
C PRO A 137 13.63 -19.73 2.38
N ASN A 138 13.45 -18.51 2.90
CA ASN A 138 12.30 -18.11 3.69
C ASN A 138 11.27 -17.28 2.89
N VAL A 139 11.44 -17.09 1.58
CA VAL A 139 10.49 -16.38 0.72
C VAL A 139 9.63 -17.39 -0.06
N GLN A 140 8.32 -17.15 -0.11
CA GLN A 140 7.41 -17.94 -0.95
C GLN A 140 6.54 -17.03 -1.80
N MET A 141 6.52 -17.31 -3.11
CA MET A 141 5.67 -16.64 -4.08
C MET A 141 4.37 -17.44 -4.24
N LEU A 142 3.23 -16.84 -3.90
CA LEU A 142 1.95 -17.55 -3.82
C LEU A 142 0.84 -16.80 -4.60
N PRO A 143 -0.11 -17.51 -5.22
CA PRO A 143 -1.27 -16.88 -5.84
C PRO A 143 -2.18 -16.26 -4.79
N LEU A 144 -2.69 -15.05 -5.08
CA LEU A 144 -3.69 -14.37 -4.26
C LEU A 144 -5.10 -14.59 -4.81
N ASP A 145 -5.84 -15.53 -4.21
CA ASP A 145 -7.27 -15.69 -4.46
C ASP A 145 -8.07 -14.76 -3.55
N LEU A 146 -8.59 -13.67 -4.12
CA LEU A 146 -9.39 -12.68 -3.40
C LEU A 146 -10.75 -13.26 -2.93
N ARG A 147 -11.35 -14.20 -3.68
CA ARG A 147 -12.61 -14.83 -3.26
C ARG A 147 -12.39 -15.70 -2.04
N GLU A 148 -11.31 -16.49 -2.04
CA GLU A 148 -10.89 -17.27 -0.86
C GLU A 148 -10.54 -16.36 0.33
N LEU A 149 -9.77 -15.29 0.07
CA LEU A 149 -9.37 -14.36 1.11
C LEU A 149 -10.58 -13.68 1.78
N PHE A 150 -11.60 -13.31 1.02
CA PHE A 150 -12.79 -12.65 1.57
C PHE A 150 -13.90 -13.61 2.03
N ARG A 151 -13.84 -14.90 1.70
CA ARG A 151 -14.81 -15.90 2.18
C ARG A 151 -14.94 -15.86 3.70
N ASP A 152 -16.18 -15.96 4.21
CA ASP A 152 -16.51 -15.93 5.64
C ASP A 152 -16.09 -14.63 6.34
N THR A 153 -16.06 -13.52 5.60
CA THR A 153 -15.85 -12.17 6.13
C THR A 153 -16.95 -11.23 5.61
N PRO A 154 -17.23 -10.10 6.28
CA PRO A 154 -18.14 -9.07 5.76
C PRO A 154 -17.75 -8.55 4.36
N LEU A 155 -16.49 -8.69 3.96
CA LEU A 155 -15.99 -8.22 2.67
C LEU A 155 -16.42 -9.11 1.49
N ALA A 156 -16.96 -10.31 1.73
CA ALA A 156 -17.37 -11.22 0.65
C ALA A 156 -18.45 -10.61 -0.25
N ASP A 157 -19.54 -10.12 0.34
CA ASP A 157 -20.67 -9.55 -0.40
C ASP A 157 -20.29 -8.21 -1.05
N TRP A 158 -19.50 -7.39 -0.34
CA TRP A 158 -18.92 -6.18 -0.91
C TRP A 158 -18.09 -6.51 -2.16
N TYR A 159 -17.17 -7.47 -2.06
CA TYR A 159 -16.29 -7.85 -3.16
C TYR A 159 -17.09 -8.36 -4.35
N ALA A 160 -18.10 -9.21 -4.13
CA ALA A 160 -19.02 -9.68 -5.16
C ALA A 160 -19.77 -8.51 -5.84
N ALA A 161 -20.22 -7.52 -5.08
CA ALA A 161 -20.97 -6.38 -5.58
C ALA A 161 -20.13 -5.38 -6.39
N VAL A 162 -18.84 -5.21 -6.06
CA VAL A 162 -17.93 -4.32 -6.81
C VAL A 162 -17.34 -4.98 -8.06
N GLN A 163 -17.44 -6.31 -8.21
CA GLN A 163 -16.97 -6.97 -9.44
C GLN A 163 -17.72 -6.40 -10.66
N GLY A 164 -16.97 -5.96 -11.68
CA GLY A 164 -17.53 -5.40 -12.91
C GLY A 164 -17.97 -3.93 -12.84
N ARG A 165 -17.87 -3.29 -11.67
CA ARG A 165 -18.05 -1.84 -11.54
C ARG A 165 -16.73 -1.13 -11.78
N TRP A 166 -16.76 -0.08 -12.57
CA TRP A 166 -15.62 0.84 -12.64
C TRP A 166 -15.69 1.80 -11.46
N GLU A 167 -14.62 1.85 -10.66
CA GLU A 167 -14.41 2.83 -9.61
C GLU A 167 -12.98 3.37 -9.70
N PRO A 168 -12.76 4.67 -9.49
CA PRO A 168 -11.46 5.31 -9.75
C PRO A 168 -10.33 4.77 -8.86
N TYR A 169 -10.67 4.24 -7.68
CA TYR A 169 -9.71 3.74 -6.70
C TYR A 169 -9.90 2.26 -6.35
N LEU A 170 -10.54 1.48 -7.23
CA LEU A 170 -10.81 0.07 -6.96
C LEU A 170 -9.54 -0.73 -6.59
N LEU A 171 -8.43 -0.54 -7.30
CA LEU A 171 -7.18 -1.28 -7.04
C LEU A 171 -6.58 -0.98 -5.64
N PRO A 172 -6.37 0.28 -5.24
CA PRO A 172 -6.00 0.62 -3.86
C PRO A 172 -6.98 0.09 -2.81
N VAL A 173 -8.29 0.20 -3.07
CA VAL A 173 -9.34 -0.29 -2.17
C VAL A 173 -9.29 -1.81 -2.02
N LEU A 174 -9.00 -2.56 -3.10
CA LEU A 174 -8.76 -4.00 -3.03
C LEU A 174 -7.53 -4.33 -2.17
N SER A 175 -6.46 -3.54 -2.26
CA SER A 175 -5.29 -3.70 -1.40
C SER A 175 -5.63 -3.41 0.07
N ASP A 176 -6.39 -2.35 0.34
CA ASP A 176 -6.89 -1.99 1.68
C ASP A 176 -7.74 -3.13 2.28
N ALA A 177 -8.70 -3.66 1.52
CA ALA A 177 -9.54 -4.77 1.95
C ALA A 177 -8.72 -6.04 2.21
N SER A 178 -7.82 -6.37 1.28
CA SER A 178 -7.03 -7.60 1.32
C SER A 178 -6.13 -7.63 2.55
N ARG A 179 -5.41 -6.53 2.87
CA ARG A 179 -4.53 -6.52 4.04
C ARG A 179 -5.29 -6.63 5.36
N ILE A 180 -6.47 -5.99 5.48
CA ILE A 180 -7.29 -6.11 6.69
C ILE A 180 -7.80 -7.55 6.84
N ALA A 181 -8.32 -8.14 5.77
CA ALA A 181 -8.80 -9.53 5.77
C ALA A 181 -7.69 -10.52 6.12
N LEU A 182 -6.51 -10.32 5.53
CA LEU A 182 -5.32 -11.13 5.77
C LEU A 182 -4.89 -11.07 7.24
N MET A 183 -4.79 -9.87 7.81
CA MET A 183 -4.45 -9.68 9.23
C MET A 183 -5.49 -10.34 10.14
N TRP A 184 -6.79 -10.25 9.82
CA TRP A 184 -7.81 -10.93 10.62
C TRP A 184 -7.76 -12.46 10.49
N LYS A 185 -7.52 -13.00 9.29
CA LYS A 185 -7.53 -14.45 9.05
C LYS A 185 -6.30 -15.17 9.56
N PHE A 186 -5.13 -14.55 9.40
CA PHE A 186 -3.84 -15.21 9.63
C PHE A 186 -2.98 -14.54 10.70
N GLY A 187 -3.27 -13.29 11.05
CA GLY A 187 -2.39 -12.48 11.89
C GLY A 187 -1.02 -12.28 11.24
N GLY A 188 0.00 -12.01 12.06
CA GLY A 188 1.36 -11.77 11.59
C GLY A 188 1.60 -10.31 11.25
N ILE A 189 2.46 -10.07 10.26
CA ILE A 189 2.90 -8.73 9.87
C ILE A 189 2.60 -8.52 8.39
N TYR A 190 1.98 -7.40 8.05
CA TYR A 190 1.79 -6.94 6.69
C TYR A 190 2.65 -5.70 6.42
N LEU A 191 3.23 -5.65 5.22
CA LEU A 191 3.95 -4.51 4.67
C LEU A 191 3.47 -4.26 3.23
N ASP A 192 3.28 -2.99 2.86
CA ASP A 192 3.20 -2.61 1.46
C ASP A 192 4.51 -2.96 0.73
N THR A 193 4.42 -3.14 -0.59
CA THR A 193 5.54 -3.56 -1.45
C THR A 193 6.53 -2.43 -1.77
N ASP A 194 6.50 -1.36 -0.98
CA ASP A 194 7.38 -0.19 -1.03
C ASP A 194 7.93 0.16 0.36
N PHE A 195 8.04 -0.85 1.23
CA PHE A 195 8.73 -0.77 2.51
C PHE A 195 10.12 -1.40 2.45
N ILE A 196 11.15 -0.66 2.87
CA ILE A 196 12.47 -1.27 3.13
C ILE A 196 12.61 -1.50 4.63
N VAL A 197 12.72 -2.77 5.04
CA VAL A 197 12.84 -3.17 6.45
C VAL A 197 14.27 -2.96 6.91
N LEU A 198 14.43 -2.25 8.03
CA LEU A 198 15.74 -1.90 8.61
C LEU A 198 16.04 -2.69 9.89
N LYS A 199 15.00 -3.07 10.64
CA LYS A 199 15.10 -3.72 11.95
C LYS A 199 14.04 -4.78 12.15
N ASN A 200 14.30 -5.66 13.11
CA ASN A 200 13.40 -6.75 13.46
C ASN A 200 12.02 -6.23 13.92
N LEU A 201 10.96 -6.81 13.36
CA LEU A 201 9.56 -6.45 13.60
C LEU A 201 8.83 -7.44 14.52
N ARG A 202 9.45 -8.57 14.93
CA ARG A 202 8.79 -9.69 15.63
C ARG A 202 8.21 -9.33 16.99
N ASN A 203 8.74 -8.31 17.64
CA ASN A 203 8.23 -7.85 18.94
C ASN A 203 7.01 -6.92 18.81
N LEU A 204 6.55 -6.64 17.59
CA LEU A 204 5.40 -5.79 17.35
C LEU A 204 4.15 -6.67 17.16
N THR A 205 3.15 -6.47 18.02
CA THR A 205 1.89 -7.22 17.98
C THR A 205 0.74 -6.31 18.38
N ASN A 206 -0.35 -6.35 17.61
CA ASN A 206 -1.47 -5.42 17.68
C ASN A 206 -1.04 -3.95 17.54
N VAL A 207 -0.16 -3.70 16.57
CA VAL A 207 0.47 -2.42 16.28
C VAL A 207 0.15 -1.94 14.86
N LEU A 208 -0.07 -0.63 14.73
CA LEU A 208 -0.08 0.08 13.46
C LEU A 208 0.66 1.42 13.58
N GLY A 209 1.00 2.05 12.46
CA GLY A 209 1.75 3.31 12.45
C GLY A 209 0.87 4.56 12.22
N THR A 210 1.23 5.65 12.88
CA THR A 210 0.73 7.00 12.53
C THR A 210 1.56 7.55 11.37
N GLN A 211 0.93 7.98 10.27
CA GLN A 211 1.65 8.70 9.20
C GLN A 211 1.75 10.21 9.47
N SER A 212 0.93 10.72 10.39
CA SER A 212 0.89 12.12 10.81
C SER A 212 0.13 12.24 12.13
N ARG A 213 0.09 13.46 12.69
CA ARG A 213 -0.71 13.77 13.89
C ARG A 213 -2.21 13.45 13.81
N TYR A 214 -2.75 13.24 12.59
CA TYR A 214 -4.20 13.06 12.39
C TYR A 214 -4.58 11.72 11.80
N VAL A 215 -3.64 10.98 11.24
CA VAL A 215 -3.95 9.85 10.35
C VAL A 215 -3.06 8.66 10.70
N LEU A 216 -3.71 7.53 10.96
CA LEU A 216 -3.12 6.19 10.96
C LEU A 216 -3.01 5.69 9.53
N ASN A 217 -2.01 4.85 9.25
CA ASN A 217 -1.81 4.27 7.93
C ASN A 217 -1.74 2.74 8.03
N GLY A 218 -2.27 2.07 7.00
CA GLY A 218 -2.36 0.61 6.90
C GLY A 218 -1.22 -0.02 6.11
N ALA A 219 -0.25 0.78 5.67
CA ALA A 219 0.90 0.29 4.92
C ALA A 219 1.78 -0.65 5.76
N PHE A 220 1.75 -0.50 7.10
CA PHE A 220 2.26 -1.49 8.07
C PHE A 220 1.13 -1.87 9.04
N LEU A 221 0.94 -3.17 9.25
CA LEU A 221 0.04 -3.73 10.26
C LEU A 221 0.70 -4.94 10.91
N ALA A 222 0.63 -5.07 12.24
CA ALA A 222 1.02 -6.29 12.94
C ALA A 222 -0.08 -6.66 13.92
N PHE A 223 -0.77 -7.79 13.72
CA PHE A 223 -1.93 -8.17 14.52
C PHE A 223 -1.98 -9.67 14.78
N GLU A 224 -2.59 -10.03 15.91
CA GLU A 224 -2.94 -11.42 16.17
C GLU A 224 -4.10 -11.87 15.28
N ARG A 225 -4.12 -13.17 15.00
CA ARG A 225 -5.22 -13.79 14.26
C ARG A 225 -6.55 -13.57 14.99
N ARG A 226 -7.59 -13.25 14.23
CA ARG A 226 -8.97 -12.96 14.67
C ARG A 226 -9.10 -11.76 15.61
N HIS A 227 -8.10 -10.88 15.70
CA HIS A 227 -8.16 -9.71 16.58
C HIS A 227 -9.38 -8.83 16.30
N GLU A 228 -10.12 -8.46 17.35
CA GLU A 228 -11.42 -7.77 17.25
C GLU A 228 -11.33 -6.44 16.49
N PHE A 229 -10.25 -5.67 16.71
CA PHE A 229 -10.01 -4.42 15.99
C PHE A 229 -10.04 -4.61 14.46
N MET A 230 -9.42 -5.67 13.92
CA MET A 230 -9.46 -5.97 12.49
C MET A 230 -10.86 -6.37 12.02
N ALA A 231 -11.63 -7.08 12.85
CA ALA A 231 -13.03 -7.40 12.56
C ALA A 231 -13.90 -6.14 12.47
N LEU A 232 -13.70 -5.18 13.37
CA LEU A 232 -14.38 -3.88 13.33
C LEU A 232 -13.97 -3.08 12.09
N CYS A 233 -12.69 -3.12 11.70
CA CYS A 233 -12.23 -2.51 10.46
C CYS A 233 -12.96 -3.09 9.24
N MET A 234 -13.16 -4.41 9.15
CA MET A 234 -13.92 -5.00 8.02
C MET A 234 -15.41 -4.61 8.03
N ARG A 235 -16.05 -4.53 9.20
CA ARG A 235 -17.45 -4.06 9.29
C ARG A 235 -17.57 -2.62 8.86
N ASP A 236 -16.73 -1.75 9.42
CA ASP A 236 -16.70 -0.33 9.07
C ASP A 236 -16.34 -0.10 7.60
N PHE A 237 -15.52 -0.97 7.01
CA PHE A 237 -15.22 -0.95 5.58
C PHE A 237 -16.50 -1.05 4.76
N VAL A 238 -17.39 -1.98 5.09
CA VAL A 238 -18.62 -2.20 4.35
C VAL A 238 -19.64 -1.10 4.68
N ASP A 239 -19.84 -0.80 5.97
CA ASP A 239 -20.86 0.16 6.44
C ASP A 239 -20.62 1.58 5.92
N HIS A 240 -19.35 1.97 5.75
CA HIS A 240 -18.95 3.30 5.32
C HIS A 240 -18.17 3.26 3.99
N TYR A 241 -18.54 2.35 3.09
CA TYR A 241 -17.86 2.21 1.80
C TYR A 241 -17.96 3.47 0.95
N ASN A 242 -16.82 3.99 0.49
CA ASN A 242 -16.75 5.01 -0.54
C ASN A 242 -15.51 4.84 -1.43
N GLY A 243 -15.67 4.10 -2.54
CA GLY A 243 -14.61 3.88 -3.54
C GLY A 243 -14.21 5.11 -4.36
N TRP A 244 -14.90 6.26 -4.18
CA TRP A 244 -14.59 7.51 -4.89
C TRP A 244 -13.59 8.41 -4.17
N ILE A 245 -13.21 8.08 -2.93
CA ILE A 245 -12.31 8.88 -2.11
C ILE A 245 -11.04 8.08 -1.79
N TRP A 246 -9.90 8.56 -2.28
CA TRP A 246 -8.60 7.96 -1.99
C TRP A 246 -8.35 7.84 -0.47
N GLY A 247 -7.99 6.64 -0.04
CA GLY A 247 -7.67 6.35 1.36
C GLY A 247 -8.86 6.36 2.31
N HIS A 248 -10.10 6.46 1.81
CA HIS A 248 -11.29 6.37 2.66
C HIS A 248 -11.39 4.99 3.32
N GLN A 249 -11.09 3.93 2.57
CA GLN A 249 -11.12 2.55 3.05
C GLN A 249 -9.79 2.05 3.62
N GLY A 250 -8.75 2.87 3.56
CA GLY A 250 -7.42 2.58 4.11
C GLY A 250 -7.12 3.46 5.33
N PRO A 251 -6.23 4.48 5.21
CA PRO A 251 -5.82 5.33 6.34
C PRO A 251 -6.97 5.98 7.12
N GLN A 252 -8.01 6.49 6.44
CA GLN A 252 -9.14 7.14 7.12
C GLN A 252 -9.99 6.13 7.90
N LEU A 253 -10.13 4.90 7.37
CA LEU A 253 -10.83 3.80 8.04
C LEU A 253 -10.15 3.42 9.34
N LEU A 254 -8.85 3.11 9.26
CA LEU A 254 -8.08 2.75 10.45
C LEU A 254 -8.14 3.86 11.50
N THR A 255 -8.05 5.12 11.06
CA THR A 255 -8.15 6.29 11.94
C THR A 255 -9.50 6.39 12.63
N ARG A 256 -10.63 6.31 11.90
CA ARG A 256 -11.97 6.45 12.50
C ARG A 256 -12.32 5.27 13.39
N VAL A 257 -11.95 4.05 12.99
CA VAL A 257 -12.18 2.85 13.80
C VAL A 257 -11.33 2.91 15.06
N PHE A 258 -10.05 3.32 15.00
CA PHE A 258 -9.22 3.49 16.19
C PHE A 258 -9.74 4.57 17.15
N LYS A 259 -10.20 5.71 16.63
CA LYS A 259 -10.80 6.76 17.47
C LYS A 259 -12.04 6.26 18.22
N LYS A 260 -12.94 5.55 17.52
CA LYS A 260 -14.10 4.87 18.14
C LYS A 260 -13.65 3.77 19.10
N TRP A 261 -12.58 3.05 18.77
CA TRP A 261 -11.96 2.01 19.59
C TRP A 261 -11.26 2.55 20.85
N CYS A 262 -10.89 3.82 20.92
CA CYS A 262 -10.32 4.39 22.14
C CYS A 262 -11.28 5.37 22.84
N SER A 263 -12.45 5.64 22.25
CA SER A 263 -13.34 6.73 22.68
C SER A 263 -12.63 8.10 22.72
N ILE A 264 -11.74 8.35 21.75
CA ILE A 264 -10.95 9.60 21.62
C ILE A 264 -11.35 10.38 20.37
N ARG A 265 -11.10 11.69 20.35
CA ARG A 265 -11.35 12.56 19.19
C ARG A 265 -10.09 12.83 18.37
N SER A 266 -8.93 12.79 19.01
CA SER A 266 -7.60 13.04 18.46
C SER A 266 -6.64 11.89 18.77
N LEU A 267 -5.75 11.56 17.83
CA LEU A 267 -4.68 10.57 18.04
C LEU A 267 -3.64 11.04 19.07
N ALA A 268 -3.68 12.32 19.47
CA ALA A 268 -2.83 12.84 20.54
C ALA A 268 -3.31 12.42 21.95
N GLU A 269 -4.59 12.04 22.11
CA GLU A 269 -5.17 11.72 23.42
C GLU A 269 -4.69 10.36 23.95
N SER A 270 -4.47 9.39 23.07
CA SER A 270 -3.92 8.10 23.44
C SER A 270 -3.20 7.44 22.28
N ARG A 271 -2.02 6.88 22.56
CA ARG A 271 -1.27 6.03 21.62
C ARG A 271 -1.57 4.54 21.80
N ALA A 272 -2.16 4.13 22.92
CA ALA A 272 -2.45 2.72 23.20
C ALA A 272 -3.76 2.59 23.97
N CYS A 273 -4.67 1.73 23.50
CA CYS A 273 -5.92 1.47 24.19
C CYS A 273 -6.44 0.06 23.85
N ARG A 274 -7.03 -0.62 24.84
CA ARG A 274 -7.66 -1.94 24.67
C ARG A 274 -6.83 -2.92 23.82
N GLY A 275 -5.53 -3.03 24.12
CA GLY A 275 -4.61 -3.95 23.45
C GLY A 275 -4.07 -3.51 22.08
N VAL A 276 -4.52 -2.37 21.52
CA VAL A 276 -4.02 -1.85 20.24
C VAL A 276 -3.11 -0.65 20.48
N THR A 277 -1.93 -0.66 19.86
CA THR A 277 -0.93 0.41 20.00
C THR A 277 -0.63 1.07 18.65
N THR A 278 -0.50 2.38 18.68
CA THR A 278 -0.10 3.19 17.52
C THR A 278 1.32 3.70 17.73
N LEU A 279 2.21 3.40 16.78
CA LEU A 279 3.59 3.87 16.79
C LEU A 279 3.71 5.23 16.09
N PRO A 280 4.67 6.08 16.53
CA PRO A 280 4.83 7.41 15.98
C PRO A 280 5.39 7.35 14.54
N PRO A 281 5.32 8.45 13.76
CA PRO A 281 5.71 8.43 12.35
C PRO A 281 7.15 7.97 12.12
N GLU A 282 8.07 8.28 13.03
CA GLU A 282 9.49 7.92 12.91
C GLU A 282 9.72 6.40 12.84
N ALA A 283 8.77 5.59 13.32
CA ALA A 283 8.86 4.13 13.30
C ALA A 283 8.75 3.53 11.89
N PHE A 284 7.91 4.12 11.01
CA PHE A 284 7.57 3.55 9.69
C PHE A 284 7.54 4.56 8.53
N TYR A 285 7.41 5.84 8.86
CA TYR A 285 7.21 6.96 7.94
C TYR A 285 8.16 8.13 8.28
N PRO A 286 9.49 7.90 8.42
CA PRO A 286 10.42 8.95 8.84
C PRO A 286 10.53 10.11 7.84
N ILE A 287 10.14 9.88 6.58
CA ILE A 287 9.91 10.92 5.58
C ILE A 287 8.40 10.98 5.33
N PRO A 288 7.72 12.09 5.71
CA PRO A 288 6.30 12.27 5.43
C PRO A 288 6.02 12.22 3.93
N TRP A 289 4.81 11.80 3.55
CA TRP A 289 4.44 11.70 2.13
C TRP A 289 4.52 13.02 1.36
N GLN A 290 4.46 14.17 2.05
CA GLN A 290 4.66 15.49 1.46
C GLN A 290 6.10 15.69 0.96
N ASP A 291 7.06 15.08 1.64
CA ASP A 291 8.50 15.22 1.42
C ASP A 291 9.09 14.00 0.71
N TRP A 292 8.25 13.20 0.04
CA TRP A 292 8.65 11.94 -0.62
C TRP A 292 9.84 12.08 -1.58
N LYS A 293 10.06 13.27 -2.15
CA LYS A 293 11.20 13.57 -3.04
C LYS A 293 12.55 13.37 -2.37
N LYS A 294 12.61 13.52 -1.04
CA LYS A 294 13.83 13.32 -0.24
C LYS A 294 14.42 11.91 -0.38
N TYR A 295 13.62 10.90 -0.76
CA TYR A 295 14.15 9.57 -1.08
C TYR A 295 15.06 9.57 -2.32
N PHE A 296 14.94 10.54 -3.20
CA PHE A 296 15.69 10.67 -4.44
C PHE A 296 16.76 11.78 -4.37
N GLU A 297 16.94 12.39 -3.21
CA GLU A 297 17.95 13.41 -2.95
C GLU A 297 19.17 12.80 -2.28
N ASP A 298 20.34 13.38 -2.56
CA ASP A 298 21.59 12.97 -1.94
C ASP A 298 21.55 13.23 -0.42
N ILE A 299 21.92 12.21 0.36
CA ILE A 299 22.07 12.33 1.81
C ILE A 299 23.49 11.94 2.21
N ASN A 300 24.04 12.63 3.21
CA ASN A 300 25.35 12.26 3.72
C ASN A 300 25.26 10.91 4.47
N PRO A 301 26.15 9.92 4.20
CA PRO A 301 26.11 8.64 4.91
C PRO A 301 26.17 8.74 6.43
N GLU A 302 26.75 9.81 7.00
CA GLU A 302 26.77 10.07 8.44
C GLU A 302 25.44 10.59 9.00
N GLU A 303 24.59 11.20 8.15
CA GLU A 303 23.26 11.67 8.53
C GLU A 303 22.21 10.54 8.48
N LEU A 304 22.43 9.54 7.63
CA LEU A 304 21.50 8.43 7.43
C LEU A 304 21.17 7.66 8.74
N PRO A 305 22.15 7.28 9.59
CA PRO A 305 21.86 6.65 10.88
C PRO A 305 21.04 7.54 11.82
N ARG A 306 21.24 8.88 11.78
CA ARG A 306 20.49 9.80 12.64
C ARG A 306 19.03 9.88 12.20
N LEU A 307 18.81 10.03 10.89
CA LEU A 307 17.47 10.05 10.29
C LEU A 307 16.66 8.79 10.60
N LEU A 308 17.31 7.62 10.57
CA LEU A 308 16.66 6.30 10.69
C LEU A 308 16.83 5.66 12.07
N SER A 309 17.32 6.41 13.06
CA SER A 309 17.68 5.91 14.39
C SER A 309 16.51 5.24 15.12
N ALA A 310 15.30 5.76 14.98
CA ALA A 310 14.07 5.21 15.57
C ALA A 310 13.21 4.39 14.59
N THR A 311 13.71 4.12 13.39
CA THR A 311 12.92 3.54 12.30
C THR A 311 13.07 2.02 12.23
N TYR A 312 11.94 1.33 12.10
CA TYR A 312 11.87 -0.12 11.86
C TYR A 312 11.87 -0.45 10.37
N ALA A 313 11.10 0.29 9.58
CA ALA A 313 11.04 0.18 8.13
C ALA A 313 10.71 1.55 7.51
N VAL A 314 11.07 1.77 6.25
CA VAL A 314 10.79 3.04 5.55
C VAL A 314 9.78 2.85 4.44
N HIS A 315 8.70 3.64 4.45
CA HIS A 315 7.71 3.67 3.38
C HIS A 315 8.09 4.69 2.30
N VAL A 316 8.24 4.24 1.04
CA VAL A 316 8.75 5.07 -0.07
C VAL A 316 7.64 5.78 -0.86
N TRP A 317 6.38 5.63 -0.43
CA TRP A 317 5.21 6.31 -1.01
C TRP A 317 5.07 6.09 -2.52
N ASN A 318 5.08 4.84 -2.99
CA ASN A 318 5.12 4.46 -4.41
C ASN A 318 4.09 5.20 -5.27
N LYS A 319 2.88 5.46 -4.76
CA LYS A 319 1.87 6.25 -5.49
C LYS A 319 2.36 7.66 -5.88
N LYS A 320 3.23 8.28 -5.08
CA LYS A 320 3.84 9.59 -5.33
C LYS A 320 5.17 9.49 -6.06
N SER A 321 5.98 8.50 -5.71
CA SER A 321 7.35 8.37 -6.20
C SER A 321 7.47 7.62 -7.53
N GLN A 322 6.44 6.89 -7.95
CA GLN A 322 6.42 6.15 -9.21
C GLN A 322 6.85 7.03 -10.41
N GLY A 323 7.75 6.48 -11.22
CA GLY A 323 8.30 7.15 -12.41
C GLY A 323 9.53 8.01 -12.13
N THR A 324 9.84 8.31 -10.86
CA THR A 324 11.09 8.99 -10.48
C THR A 324 12.25 8.00 -10.57
N ARG A 325 13.37 8.43 -11.15
CA ARG A 325 14.56 7.61 -11.37
C ARG A 325 15.73 8.11 -10.52
N PHE A 326 16.63 7.20 -10.19
CA PHE A 326 17.91 7.48 -9.55
C PHE A 326 18.94 6.46 -10.06
N GLU A 327 20.22 6.81 -10.07
CA GLU A 327 21.28 5.87 -10.40
C GLU A 327 21.55 4.96 -9.20
N ALA A 328 21.71 3.66 -9.44
CA ALA A 328 21.93 2.68 -8.37
C ALA A 328 23.13 3.05 -7.48
N THR A 329 24.20 3.62 -8.05
CA THR A 329 25.43 4.01 -7.35
C THR A 329 25.44 5.46 -6.85
N SER A 330 24.33 6.20 -7.00
CA SER A 330 24.23 7.59 -6.53
C SER A 330 24.23 7.68 -5.00
N ARG A 331 24.38 8.90 -4.48
CA ARG A 331 24.24 9.20 -3.05
C ARG A 331 22.78 9.42 -2.63
N ALA A 332 21.81 9.17 -3.51
CA ALA A 332 20.40 9.28 -3.18
C ALA A 332 20.06 8.39 -1.97
N LEU A 333 19.21 8.90 -1.07
CA LEU A 333 18.79 8.15 0.12
C LEU A 333 18.29 6.74 -0.22
N LEU A 334 17.44 6.62 -1.24
CA LEU A 334 16.91 5.35 -1.67
C LEU A 334 17.99 4.42 -2.25
N ALA A 335 18.98 4.95 -2.98
CA ALA A 335 20.12 4.18 -3.46
C ALA A 335 20.94 3.58 -2.31
N GLN A 336 21.24 4.38 -1.29
CA GLN A 336 21.95 3.93 -0.10
C GLN A 336 21.16 2.88 0.70
N LEU A 337 19.83 3.03 0.78
CA LEU A 337 18.96 2.03 1.40
C LEU A 337 18.99 0.70 0.62
N HIS A 338 18.95 0.75 -0.71
CA HIS A 338 19.04 -0.45 -1.53
C HIS A 338 20.36 -1.18 -1.31
N ALA A 339 21.48 -0.45 -1.39
CA ALA A 339 22.82 -0.99 -1.19
C ALA A 339 22.98 -1.66 0.19
N ARG A 340 22.39 -1.07 1.23
CA ARG A 340 22.57 -1.53 2.61
C ARG A 340 21.63 -2.68 3.00
N TYR A 341 20.38 -2.67 2.57
CA TYR A 341 19.35 -3.58 3.10
C TYR A 341 18.87 -4.63 2.09
N CYS A 342 19.15 -4.45 0.80
CA CYS A 342 18.80 -5.42 -0.24
C CYS A 342 19.93 -5.57 -1.28
N PRO A 343 21.12 -6.03 -0.86
CA PRO A 343 22.30 -6.08 -1.72
C PRO A 343 22.11 -6.95 -2.98
N THR A 344 21.31 -8.01 -2.94
CA THR A 344 21.06 -8.83 -4.14
C THR A 344 20.27 -8.05 -5.19
N THR A 345 19.21 -7.36 -4.77
CA THR A 345 18.44 -6.46 -5.62
C THR A 345 19.31 -5.30 -6.11
N HIS A 346 20.14 -4.73 -5.25
CA HIS A 346 21.04 -3.64 -5.60
C HIS A 346 22.10 -4.04 -6.64
N GLU A 347 22.69 -5.24 -6.54
CA GLU A 347 23.57 -5.77 -7.60
C GLU A 347 22.83 -5.89 -8.93
N ALA A 348 21.60 -6.41 -8.93
CA ALA A 348 20.79 -6.47 -10.15
C ALA A 348 20.48 -5.06 -10.71
N MET A 349 20.21 -4.08 -9.84
CA MET A 349 20.03 -2.69 -10.27
C MET A 349 21.27 -2.15 -10.96
N LYS A 350 22.47 -2.35 -10.40
CA LYS A 350 23.73 -1.88 -11.03
C LYS A 350 24.01 -2.53 -12.38
N MET A 351 23.52 -3.74 -12.61
CA MET A 351 23.73 -4.46 -13.86
C MET A 351 22.72 -4.07 -14.95
N TYR A 352 21.51 -3.69 -14.58
CA TYR A 352 20.38 -3.60 -15.52
C TYR A 352 19.62 -2.26 -15.54
N LEU A 353 19.90 -1.33 -14.62
CA LEU A 353 19.48 0.08 -14.69
C LEU A 353 20.66 0.93 -15.18
#